data_AF-A0A2V4RJI0-F1
#
_entry.id   AF-A0A2V4RJI0-F1
#
_cell.length_a   1.000
_cell.length_b   1.000
_cell.length_c   1.000
_cell.angle_alpha   90.00
_cell.angle_beta   90.00
_cell.angle_gamma   90.00
#
_symmetry.space_group_name_H-M   'P 1'
#
loop_
_entity.id
_entity.type
_entity.pdbx_description
1 polymer ?
#
loop_
_entity_poly.entity_id
_entity_poly.type
_entity_poly.pdbx_seq_one_letter_code
_entity_poly.pdbx_strand_id
1 'polypeptide(L)'
;MNDEAVTDQLRKALAQAAGDAAQAKVMPVVKMIAAQQLVVMDLMQMLVDARVLHADEIAARMRHHIDHTDAKDMAARTLFEQVRARFASGVKPS
;
A
#
# COMPACT_ATOMS: atom_id res chain seq x y z
N MET A 1 4.77 35.94 32.36
CA MET A 1 4.42 34.94 31.33
C MET A 1 3.67 33.83 32.04
N ASN A 2 2.57 33.34 31.47
CA ASN A 2 1.60 32.49 32.17
C ASN A 2 2.07 31.02 32.12
N ASP A 3 2.37 30.42 33.27
CA ASP A 3 2.97 29.07 33.36
C ASP A 3 2.07 27.97 32.73
N GLU A 4 0.75 28.18 32.71
CA GLU A 4 -0.20 27.31 32.01
C GLU A 4 0.02 27.28 30.49
N ALA A 5 0.30 28.43 29.88
CA ALA A 5 0.55 28.52 28.43
C ALA A 5 1.85 27.81 28.04
N VAL A 6 2.88 27.90 28.91
CA VAL A 6 4.15 27.20 28.73
C VAL A 6 3.95 25.68 28.86
N THR A 7 3.13 25.24 29.81
CA THR A 7 2.83 23.82 30.04
C THR A 7 2.05 23.20 28.88
N ASP A 8 1.08 23.92 28.31
CA ASP A 8 0.32 23.43 27.15
C ASP A 8 1.13 23.40 25.85
N GLN A 9 2.03 24.36 25.65
CA GLN A 9 2.98 24.31 24.54
C GLN A 9 3.92 23.10 24.66
N LEU A 10 4.44 22.83 25.87
CA LEU A 10 5.27 21.67 26.14
C LEU A 10 4.51 20.36 25.89
N ARG A 11 3.24 20.26 26.32
CA ARG A 11 2.40 19.07 26.07
C ARG A 11 2.20 18.83 24.57
N LYS A 12 1.92 19.87 23.78
CA LYS A 12 1.78 19.76 22.32
C LYS A 12 3.10 19.32 21.65
N ALA A 13 4.22 19.91 22.07
CA ALA A 13 5.54 19.54 21.54
C ALA A 13 5.89 18.07 21.85
N LEU A 14 5.59 17.58 23.06
CA LEU A 14 5.80 16.18 23.43
C LEU A 14 4.91 15.22 22.65
N ALA A 15 3.64 15.56 22.42
CA ALA A 15 2.74 14.76 21.60
C ALA A 15 3.22 14.68 20.14
N GLN A 16 3.68 15.80 19.57
CA GLN A 16 4.26 15.83 18.23
C GLN A 16 5.53 14.97 18.15
N ALA A 17 6.46 15.13 19.09
CA ALA A 17 7.69 14.35 19.12
C ALA A 17 7.42 12.84 19.29
N ALA A 18 6.41 12.45 20.06
CA ALA A 18 5.98 11.05 20.17
C ALA A 18 5.40 10.53 18.85
N GLY A 19 4.61 11.34 18.14
CA GLY A 19 4.10 11.04 16.80
C GLY A 19 5.22 10.86 15.77
N ASP A 20 6.17 11.79 15.74
CA ASP A 20 7.32 11.75 14.83
C ASP A 20 8.20 10.52 15.11
N ALA A 21 8.43 10.20 16.39
CA ALA A 21 9.19 9.01 16.79
C ALA A 21 8.47 7.71 16.43
N ALA A 22 7.14 7.65 16.54
CA ALA A 22 6.34 6.52 16.10
C ALA A 22 6.42 6.37 14.57
N GLN A 23 6.29 7.45 13.82
CA GLN A 23 6.41 7.45 12.36
C GLN A 23 7.81 6.99 11.91
N ALA A 24 8.87 7.47 12.57
CA ALA A 24 10.24 7.08 12.27
C ALA A 24 10.48 5.57 12.46
N LYS A 25 9.80 4.94 13.43
CA LYS A 25 9.87 3.48 13.65
C LYS A 25 9.06 2.69 12.63
N VAL A 26 7.91 3.21 12.19
CA VAL A 26 7.00 2.51 11.26
C VAL A 26 7.45 2.64 9.80
N MET A 27 8.03 3.78 9.42
CA MET A 27 8.41 4.07 8.03
C MET A 27 9.35 3.02 7.39
N PRO A 28 10.38 2.49 8.07
CA PRO A 28 11.21 1.41 7.52
C PRO A 28 10.41 0.14 7.20
N VAL A 29 9.45 -0.22 8.06
CA VAL A 29 8.59 -1.40 7.86
C VAL A 29 7.69 -1.19 6.65
N VAL A 30 7.09 0.00 6.52
CA VAL A 30 6.26 0.36 5.35
C VAL A 30 7.07 0.27 4.05
N LYS A 31 8.30 0.81 4.04
CA LYS A 31 9.21 0.70 2.88
C LYS A 31 9.55 -0.75 2.54
N MET A 32 9.80 -1.58 3.55
CA MET A 32 10.07 -3.00 3.35
C MET A 32 8.86 -3.73 2.74
N ILE A 33 7.65 -3.46 3.24
CA ILE A 33 6.41 -4.04 2.71
C ILE A 33 6.20 -3.61 1.25
N ALA A 34 6.41 -2.32 0.94
CA ALA A 34 6.32 -1.83 -0.43
C ALA A 34 7.34 -2.52 -1.36
N ALA A 35 8.58 -2.72 -0.89
CA ALA A 35 9.59 -3.45 -1.66
C ALA A 35 9.20 -4.93 -1.87
N GLN A 36 8.66 -5.59 -0.85
CA GLN A 36 8.16 -6.97 -0.97
C GLN A 36 6.99 -7.07 -1.95
N GLN A 37 6.09 -6.08 -1.98
CA GLN A 37 4.98 -6.03 -2.95
C GLN A 37 5.51 -5.99 -4.39
N LEU A 38 6.55 -5.20 -4.67
CA LEU A 38 7.18 -5.17 -6.00
C LEU A 38 7.76 -6.53 -6.39
N VAL A 39 8.48 -7.18 -5.48
CA VAL A 39 9.06 -8.51 -5.73
C VAL A 39 7.96 -9.53 -6.06
N VAL A 40 6.85 -9.53 -5.31
CA VAL A 40 5.72 -10.44 -5.59
C VAL A 40 5.10 -10.15 -6.96
N MET A 41 4.93 -8.87 -7.32
CA MET A 41 4.38 -8.49 -8.63
C MET A 41 5.30 -8.89 -9.79
N ASP A 42 6.62 -8.83 -9.61
CA ASP A 42 7.59 -9.29 -10.61
C ASP A 42 7.60 -10.82 -10.73
N LEU A 43 7.50 -11.54 -9.61
CA LEU A 43 7.32 -13.00 -9.62
C LEU A 43 6.03 -13.41 -10.36
N MET A 44 4.92 -12.72 -10.10
CA MET A 44 3.66 -12.96 -10.81
C MET A 44 3.80 -12.68 -12.31
N GLN A 45 4.53 -11.63 -12.70
CA GLN A 45 4.79 -11.34 -14.10
C GLN A 45 5.62 -12.46 -14.76
N MET A 46 6.66 -12.97 -14.10
CA MET A 46 7.44 -14.10 -14.62
C MET A 46 6.58 -15.35 -14.83
N LEU A 47 5.62 -15.62 -13.94
CA LEU A 47 4.69 -16.73 -14.09
C LEU A 47 3.69 -16.52 -15.25
N VAL A 48 3.27 -15.28 -15.50
CA VAL A 48 2.47 -14.92 -16.68
C VAL A 48 3.27 -15.11 -17.96
N ASP A 49 4.52 -14.63 -17.99
CA ASP A 49 5.40 -14.75 -19.15
C ASP A 49 5.72 -16.22 -19.47
N ALA A 50 5.84 -17.06 -18.44
CA ALA A 50 5.99 -18.51 -18.54
C ALA A 50 4.67 -19.25 -18.88
N ARG A 51 3.55 -18.53 -19.06
CA ARG A 51 2.20 -19.06 -19.32
C ARG A 51 1.66 -19.99 -18.23
N VAL A 52 2.15 -19.84 -17.01
CA VAL A 52 1.67 -20.56 -15.81
C VAL A 52 0.45 -19.87 -15.22
N LEU A 53 0.39 -18.54 -15.33
CA LEU A 53 -0.75 -17.72 -14.90
C LEU A 53 -1.31 -16.91 -16.08
N HIS A 54 -2.59 -16.56 -15.97
CA HIS A 54 -3.29 -15.74 -16.96
C HIS A 54 -3.51 -14.32 -16.42
N ALA A 55 -3.00 -13.32 -17.15
CA ALA A 55 -3.02 -11.91 -16.72
C ALA A 55 -4.45 -11.36 -16.58
N ASP A 56 -5.34 -11.76 -17.50
CA ASP A 56 -6.76 -11.42 -17.48
C ASP A 56 -7.49 -12.03 -16.27
N GLU A 57 -7.19 -13.28 -15.91
CA GLU A 57 -7.72 -13.89 -14.69
C GLU A 57 -7.26 -13.17 -13.42
N ILE A 58 -5.97 -12.78 -13.36
CA ILE A 58 -5.44 -11.98 -12.24
C ILE A 58 -6.19 -10.65 -12.15
N ALA A 59 -6.32 -9.93 -13.27
CA ALA A 59 -7.01 -8.65 -13.30
C ALA A 59 -8.51 -8.77 -12.92
N ALA A 60 -9.18 -9.83 -13.38
CA ALA A 60 -10.57 -10.13 -13.03
C ALA A 60 -10.72 -10.43 -11.53
N ARG A 61 -9.83 -11.24 -10.96
CA ARG A 61 -9.81 -11.53 -9.52
C ARG A 61 -9.56 -10.29 -8.69
N MET A 62 -8.63 -9.42 -9.11
CA MET A 62 -8.40 -8.16 -8.39
C MET A 62 -9.61 -7.24 -8.43
N ARG A 63 -10.32 -7.17 -9.56
CA ARG A 63 -11.59 -6.43 -9.66
C ARG A 63 -12.62 -6.98 -8.67
N HIS A 64 -12.80 -8.30 -8.64
CA HIS A 64 -13.66 -8.95 -7.66
C HIS A 64 -13.26 -8.58 -6.22
N HIS A 65 -11.98 -8.60 -5.88
CA HIS A 65 -11.54 -8.18 -4.53
C HIS A 65 -11.84 -6.71 -4.23
N ILE A 66 -11.65 -5.80 -5.18
CA ILE A 66 -12.00 -4.37 -5.01
C ILE A 66 -13.48 -4.19 -4.71
N ASP A 67 -14.34 -4.91 -5.43
CA ASP A 67 -15.80 -4.82 -5.29
C ASP A 67 -16.28 -5.35 -3.93
N HIS A 68 -15.54 -6.28 -3.32
CA HIS A 68 -15.88 -6.92 -2.04
C HIS A 68 -15.07 -6.42 -0.85
N THR A 69 -14.20 -5.43 -1.04
CA THR A 69 -13.42 -4.81 0.04
C THR A 69 -14.14 -3.56 0.54
N ASP A 70 -14.25 -3.41 1.87
CA ASP A 70 -14.83 -2.23 2.51
C ASP A 70 -14.22 -0.96 1.90
N ALA A 71 -15.08 -0.01 1.52
CA ALA A 71 -14.67 1.28 0.96
C ALA A 71 -13.74 2.07 1.91
N LYS A 72 -13.78 1.79 3.21
CA LYS A 72 -12.90 2.40 4.22
C LYS A 72 -11.49 1.80 4.24
N ASP A 73 -11.31 0.57 3.73
CA ASP A 73 -9.99 -0.07 3.63
C ASP A 73 -9.27 0.38 2.35
N MET A 74 -8.83 1.64 2.36
CA MET A 74 -8.16 2.26 1.23
C MET A 74 -6.82 1.59 0.90
N ALA A 75 -6.15 0.97 1.88
CA ALA A 75 -4.87 0.32 1.68
C ALA A 75 -5.03 -0.96 0.84
N ALA A 76 -5.97 -1.84 1.22
CA ALA A 76 -6.25 -3.05 0.47
C ALA A 76 -6.76 -2.74 -0.95
N ARG A 77 -7.71 -1.78 -1.07
CA ARG A 77 -8.22 -1.34 -2.38
C ARG A 77 -7.13 -0.81 -3.29
N THR A 78 -6.22 0.01 -2.75
CA THR A 78 -5.09 0.57 -3.52
C THR A 78 -4.15 -0.55 -4.00
N LEU A 79 -3.86 -1.54 -3.16
CA LEU A 79 -3.03 -2.68 -3.55
C LEU A 79 -3.68 -3.50 -4.68
N PHE A 80 -4.96 -3.85 -4.54
CA PHE A 80 -5.68 -4.60 -5.59
C PHE A 80 -5.73 -3.82 -6.90
N GLU A 81 -5.92 -2.51 -6.84
CA GLU A 81 -5.94 -1.67 -8.03
C GLU A 81 -4.58 -1.60 -8.73
N GLN A 82 -3.47 -1.53 -7.98
CA GLN A 82 -2.12 -1.59 -8.54
C GLN A 82 -1.86 -2.91 -9.27
N VAL A 83 -2.24 -4.03 -8.65
CA VAL A 83 -2.11 -5.37 -9.28
C VAL A 83 -3.01 -5.45 -10.51
N ARG A 84 -4.27 -5.04 -10.41
CA ARG A 84 -5.22 -5.02 -11.54
C ARG A 84 -4.68 -4.22 -12.71
N ALA A 85 -4.21 -3.00 -12.47
CA ALA A 85 -3.70 -2.11 -13.51
C ALA A 85 -2.51 -2.73 -14.25
N ARG A 86 -1.57 -3.34 -13.52
CA ARG A 86 -0.39 -4.00 -14.11
C ARG A 86 -0.77 -5.13 -15.06
N PHE A 87 -1.69 -6.00 -14.65
CA PHE A 87 -2.05 -7.18 -15.43
C PHE A 87 -3.15 -6.91 -16.47
N ALA A 88 -3.89 -5.81 -16.37
CA ALA A 88 -4.84 -5.37 -17.40
C ALA A 88 -4.14 -4.83 -18.66
N SER A 89 -2.94 -4.26 -18.53
CA SER A 89 -2.19 -3.70 -19.68
C SER A 89 -1.50 -4.73 -20.58
N GLY A 90 -1.58 -6.03 -20.26
CA GLY A 90 -0.93 -7.12 -21.01
C GLY A 90 -1.61 -7.48 -22.34
N VAL A 91 -2.79 -6.96 -22.62
CA VAL A 91 -3.48 -7.19 -23.91
C VAL A 91 -2.93 -6.20 -24.94
N LYS A 92 -1.75 -6.50 -25.50
CA LYS A 92 -1.36 -5.90 -26.78
C LYS A 92 -2.23 -6.57 -27.87
N PRO A 93 -3.06 -5.83 -28.64
CA PRO A 93 -3.73 -6.41 -29.78
C PRO A 93 -2.62 -6.89 -30.74
N SER A 94 -2.63 -8.20 -31.04
CA SER A 94 -1.87 -8.77 -32.14
C SER A 94 -2.45 -8.33 -33.48
#